data_AF-A0AAW0G928-F1
#
_entry.id   AF-A0AAW0G928-F1
#
_cell.length_a   1.000
_cell.length_b   1.000
_cell.length_c   1.000
_cell.angle_alpha   90.00
_cell.angle_beta   90.00
_cell.angle_gamma   90.00
#
_symmetry.space_group_name_H-M   'P 1'
#
loop_
_entity.id
_entity.type
_entity.pdbx_description
1 polymer ?
#
loop_
_entity_poly.entity_id
_entity_poly.type
_entity_poly.pdbx_seq_one_letter_code
_entity_poly.pdbx_strand_id
1 'polypeptide(L)'
;MPSDSRRDYSTPNLHPDLLSQRGRSGITKLTVDIPSSYRPPPENITTRYPSQWRTPEFYLYYVAFAAVVPFMVYIPIRLSYTTHPNYLRYQHRLSPGWLFGQKVDNSDHQYRTFRDNVPVLFALLAVFLSLKQLYVRILAPRLTIRSEANLHLVPFIIAFGILMLLGLHGSSAPKVLAVFLLNYTIAKYTAASKFGPLATWIFNVAVLFAADKYAGFPYASLHPSLNYLDTLDGFYRWHVGFNITMLRLISFNMDYHWACRRIGQTDNGRELEYKERTRTSHSLDIYNVWNYLAYVLYSPLYIGGPIMSFNDFLWQLRRPLNIPLRTTLAYLFRFAICILTMEFILHFMYVVAIKDTKAWQGDNAAELSMIGLWNLIIIWLKLLVPWRFFRLWALLDGIDPPENMVRCVLNNYSAQGFWRAWHRSYNLWIVRYIYIPLGGTKNVVFTTILVFTFVALWHDLSFRLLAWGWLVSLFIIPEILASYVLPASKFGSRWWYRHACAVGAVFNMMMMMGANLVGFVLGTEGVSYMLGQLFSSWEGIRFIVFSCVCLFIGSQVMFEYRAEEIRKGVVRRC
;
A
#
# COMPACT_ATOMS: atom_id res chain seq x y z
N MET A 1 34.91 31.93 -49.05
CA MET A 1 33.92 32.95 -48.62
C MET A 1 32.58 32.63 -49.27
N PRO A 2 31.45 32.76 -48.56
CA PRO A 2 30.98 31.71 -47.63
C PRO A 2 29.47 31.43 -47.74
N SER A 3 28.97 30.35 -47.11
CA SER A 3 27.93 30.47 -46.06
C SER A 3 27.53 29.13 -45.46
N ASP A 4 27.61 29.12 -44.13
CA ASP A 4 27.05 28.21 -43.14
C ASP A 4 25.76 27.47 -43.50
N SER A 5 25.74 26.16 -43.23
CA SER A 5 24.53 25.49 -42.76
C SER A 5 24.85 24.67 -41.51
N ARG A 6 24.39 25.20 -40.37
CA ARG A 6 24.51 24.66 -39.02
C ARG A 6 24.04 23.19 -38.98
N ARG A 7 24.83 22.35 -38.31
CA ARG A 7 24.41 21.01 -37.85
C ARG A 7 23.32 21.19 -36.79
N ASP A 8 22.07 20.94 -37.16
CA ASP A 8 20.99 20.78 -36.20
C ASP A 8 21.17 19.46 -35.43
N TYR A 9 21.58 19.57 -34.17
CA TYR A 9 21.49 18.49 -33.20
C TYR A 9 20.02 18.32 -32.81
N SER A 10 19.27 17.55 -33.59
CA SER A 10 17.91 17.12 -33.23
C SER A 10 17.97 16.12 -32.08
N THR A 11 17.71 16.58 -30.86
CA THR A 11 17.51 15.73 -29.68
C THR A 11 16.24 14.89 -29.83
N PRO A 12 16.25 13.60 -29.47
CA PRO A 12 15.10 12.73 -29.66
C PRO A 12 14.02 12.99 -28.60
N ASN A 13 13.04 13.78 -29.02
CA ASN A 13 11.63 13.93 -28.63
C ASN A 13 11.09 13.03 -27.48
N LEU A 14 10.68 13.63 -26.37
CA LEU A 14 9.70 13.07 -25.43
C LEU A 14 8.29 13.53 -25.84
N HIS A 15 7.54 12.71 -26.58
CA HIS A 15 6.11 12.96 -26.86
C HIS A 15 5.19 12.19 -25.89
N PRO A 16 3.98 12.66 -25.52
CA PRO A 16 3.03 11.95 -24.64
C PRO A 16 1.88 11.24 -25.37
N ASP A 17 2.09 10.76 -26.59
CA ASP A 17 1.00 10.34 -27.49
C ASP A 17 0.38 8.96 -27.20
N LEU A 18 0.82 8.25 -26.15
CA LEU A 18 0.14 7.02 -25.71
C LEU A 18 -0.99 7.25 -24.70
N LEU A 19 -1.25 8.52 -24.37
CA LEU A 19 -2.40 8.94 -23.59
C LEU A 19 -3.39 9.78 -24.41
N SER A 20 -3.16 9.96 -25.72
CA SER A 20 -4.05 10.70 -26.62
C SER A 20 -5.04 9.73 -27.29
N GLN A 21 -6.16 9.44 -26.61
CA GLN A 21 -7.41 9.27 -27.35
C GLN A 21 -7.86 10.68 -27.75
N ARG A 22 -8.03 10.90 -29.06
CA ARG A 22 -8.60 12.15 -29.59
C ARG A 22 -9.97 12.40 -28.94
N GLY A 23 -10.15 13.61 -28.41
CA GLY A 23 -11.46 14.14 -28.02
C GLY A 23 -11.78 14.15 -26.53
N ARG A 24 -10.90 14.70 -25.67
CA ARG A 24 -11.26 15.26 -24.34
C ARG A 24 -10.11 16.13 -23.81
N SER A 25 -10.27 17.46 -23.84
CA SER A 25 -9.37 18.39 -23.16
C SER A 25 -9.80 18.54 -21.69
N GLY A 26 -8.86 18.43 -20.75
CA GLY A 26 -9.09 18.74 -19.33
C GLY A 26 -8.61 17.65 -18.36
N ILE A 27 -8.61 18.01 -17.06
CA ILE A 27 -8.17 17.26 -15.85
C ILE A 27 -8.56 15.76 -15.82
N THR A 28 -9.53 15.36 -16.63
CA THR A 28 -9.92 13.96 -16.92
C THR A 28 -8.77 13.02 -17.30
N LYS A 29 -7.67 13.54 -17.87
CA LYS A 29 -6.49 12.73 -18.26
C LYS A 29 -5.68 12.20 -17.06
N LEU A 30 -5.84 12.82 -15.88
CA LEU A 30 -5.09 12.48 -14.65
C LEU A 30 -5.73 11.38 -13.80
N THR A 31 -6.97 10.98 -14.09
CA THR A 31 -7.78 10.23 -13.10
C THR A 31 -8.65 9.11 -13.65
N VAL A 32 -8.77 8.95 -14.97
CA VAL A 32 -9.58 7.85 -15.52
C VAL A 32 -8.91 7.25 -16.75
N ASP A 33 -8.15 6.19 -16.52
CA ASP A 33 -8.13 4.94 -17.29
C ASP A 33 -7.07 4.03 -16.70
N ILE A 34 -7.41 2.79 -16.34
CA ILE A 34 -6.43 1.84 -15.77
C ILE A 34 -6.77 0.43 -16.23
N PRO A 35 -6.13 -0.05 -17.30
CA PRO A 35 -6.04 -1.48 -17.59
C PRO A 35 -4.78 -2.11 -17.00
N SER A 36 -4.85 -3.41 -16.81
CA SER A 36 -3.90 -4.24 -16.09
C SER A 36 -2.56 -4.45 -16.84
N SER A 37 -1.49 -4.43 -16.03
CA SER A 37 -0.12 -4.97 -16.10
C SER A 37 0.66 -5.37 -17.35
N TYR A 38 0.15 -5.34 -18.57
CA TYR A 38 0.99 -5.45 -19.78
C TYR A 38 0.23 -4.88 -20.96
N ARG A 39 0.86 -4.02 -21.75
CA ARG A 39 0.34 -3.62 -23.05
C ARG A 39 1.40 -3.89 -24.10
N PRO A 40 1.06 -4.52 -25.24
CA PRO A 40 2.00 -4.63 -26.34
C PRO A 40 2.50 -3.22 -26.67
N PRO A 41 3.81 -3.00 -26.66
CA PRO A 41 4.37 -1.69 -26.98
C PRO A 41 4.01 -1.36 -28.42
N PRO A 42 3.49 -0.16 -28.73
CA PRO A 42 3.32 0.29 -30.11
C PRO A 42 4.59 0.06 -30.92
N GLU A 43 4.43 -0.35 -32.18
CA GLU A 43 5.52 -0.75 -33.09
C GLU A 43 6.65 0.28 -33.21
N ASN A 44 6.39 1.56 -32.89
CA ASN A 44 7.33 2.68 -32.97
C ASN A 44 7.77 3.28 -31.61
N ILE A 45 7.69 2.54 -30.50
CA ILE A 45 8.09 3.06 -29.18
C ILE A 45 9.61 3.27 -29.06
N THR A 46 10.41 2.36 -29.60
CA THR A 46 11.88 2.41 -29.49
C THR A 46 12.48 3.56 -30.27
N THR A 47 11.89 3.91 -31.41
CA THR A 47 12.24 5.10 -32.21
C THR A 47 11.74 6.41 -31.57
N ARG A 48 10.65 6.37 -30.81
CA ARG A 48 10.09 7.55 -30.11
C ARG A 48 10.74 7.83 -28.75
N TYR A 49 11.35 6.84 -28.09
CA TYR A 49 12.05 7.03 -26.81
C TYR A 49 13.36 6.24 -26.79
N PRO A 50 14.44 6.77 -27.41
CA PRO A 50 15.72 6.08 -27.36
C PRO A 50 16.17 5.94 -25.90
N SER A 51 16.85 4.83 -25.62
CA SER A 51 17.36 4.60 -24.28
C SER A 51 18.47 5.59 -23.95
N GLN A 52 18.40 6.15 -22.76
CA GLN A 52 19.37 7.10 -22.24
C GLN A 52 20.46 6.43 -21.38
N TRP A 53 20.31 5.13 -21.07
CA TRP A 53 21.25 4.39 -20.21
C TRP A 53 22.71 4.43 -20.66
N ARG A 54 22.97 4.63 -21.96
CA ARG A 54 24.33 4.66 -22.54
C ARG A 54 24.80 6.07 -22.91
N THR A 55 24.16 7.12 -22.40
CA THR A 55 24.61 8.50 -22.67
C THR A 55 25.68 8.94 -21.67
N PRO A 56 26.56 9.89 -22.03
CA PRO A 56 27.55 10.45 -21.11
C PRO A 56 26.94 10.99 -19.81
N GLU A 57 25.74 11.57 -19.91
CA GLU A 57 24.94 12.03 -18.76
C GLU A 57 24.65 10.88 -17.78
N PHE A 58 24.20 9.73 -18.27
CA PHE A 58 23.88 8.59 -17.40
C PHE A 58 25.13 7.90 -16.83
N TYR A 59 26.25 7.91 -17.56
CA TYR A 59 27.53 7.47 -16.99
C TYR A 59 27.96 8.34 -15.80
N LEU A 60 27.77 9.66 -15.88
CA LEU A 60 28.00 10.55 -14.73
C LEU A 60 27.07 10.19 -13.55
N TYR A 61 25.80 9.88 -13.83
CA TYR A 61 24.86 9.44 -12.80
C TYR A 61 25.28 8.12 -12.16
N TYR A 62 25.82 7.17 -12.91
CA TYR A 62 26.35 5.93 -12.35
C TYR A 62 27.51 6.17 -11.40
N VAL A 63 28.43 7.09 -11.72
CA VAL A 63 29.51 7.49 -10.82
C VAL A 63 28.94 8.10 -9.52
N ALA A 64 27.94 8.97 -9.63
CA ALA A 64 27.27 9.53 -8.47
C ALA A 64 26.62 8.44 -7.59
N PHE A 65 25.92 7.47 -8.19
CA PHE A 65 25.34 6.34 -7.45
C PHE A 65 26.40 5.47 -6.78
N ALA A 66 27.50 5.17 -7.49
CA ALA A 66 28.61 4.36 -6.98
C ALA A 66 29.32 5.02 -5.78
N ALA A 67 29.31 6.35 -5.70
CA ALA A 67 29.86 7.09 -4.56
C ALA A 67 28.83 7.27 -3.43
N VAL A 68 27.62 7.72 -3.75
CA VAL A 68 26.64 8.19 -2.75
C VAL A 68 25.90 7.05 -2.08
N VAL A 69 25.46 6.02 -2.81
CA VAL A 69 24.66 4.93 -2.22
C VAL A 69 25.45 4.15 -1.16
N PRO A 70 26.73 3.78 -1.36
CA PRO A 70 27.52 3.17 -0.30
C PRO A 70 27.65 4.07 0.93
N PHE A 71 27.78 5.38 0.76
CA PHE A 71 27.85 6.32 1.88
C PHE A 71 26.53 6.41 2.66
N MET A 72 25.39 6.41 1.95
CA MET A 72 24.05 6.36 2.57
C MET A 72 23.84 5.10 3.41
N VAL A 73 24.44 3.97 3.03
CA VAL A 73 24.44 2.70 3.76
C VAL A 73 25.47 2.72 4.91
N TYR A 74 26.64 3.29 4.69
CA TYR A 74 27.74 3.32 5.66
C TYR A 74 27.43 4.16 6.89
N ILE A 75 26.78 5.32 6.73
CA ILE A 75 26.44 6.21 7.85
C ILE A 75 25.66 5.48 8.95
N PRO A 76 24.47 4.88 8.71
CA PRO A 76 23.71 4.22 9.76
C PRO A 76 24.43 3.01 10.35
N ILE A 77 25.29 2.33 9.57
CA ILE A 77 26.14 1.24 10.09
C ILE A 77 27.15 1.80 11.10
N ARG A 78 27.84 2.89 10.78
CA ARG A 78 28.78 3.55 11.69
C ARG A 78 28.09 4.04 12.97
N LEU A 79 26.89 4.61 12.86
CA LEU A 79 26.09 5.05 14.01
C LEU A 79 25.68 3.86 14.92
N SER A 80 25.70 2.65 14.38
CA SER A 80 25.34 1.39 15.04
C SER A 80 26.51 0.68 15.73
N TYR A 81 27.74 1.19 15.60
CA TYR A 81 28.91 0.58 16.24
C TYR A 81 28.89 0.72 17.76
N THR A 82 29.40 -0.31 18.45
CA THR A 82 29.54 -0.34 19.92
C THR A 82 30.45 0.76 20.46
N THR A 83 31.37 1.26 19.63
CA THR A 83 32.28 2.36 19.94
C THR A 83 31.65 3.74 19.75
N HIS A 84 30.44 3.84 19.18
CA HIS A 84 29.79 5.13 18.97
C HIS A 84 29.38 5.76 20.31
N PRO A 85 29.59 7.07 20.54
CA PRO A 85 29.27 7.71 21.83
C PRO A 85 27.80 7.55 22.24
N ASN A 86 26.88 7.52 21.27
CA ASN A 86 25.46 7.36 21.51
C ASN A 86 25.02 5.89 21.71
N TYR A 87 25.88 4.89 21.52
CA TYR A 87 25.52 3.46 21.59
C TYR A 87 24.90 3.06 22.94
N LEU A 88 25.50 3.51 24.04
CA LEU A 88 25.03 3.18 25.40
C LEU A 88 23.61 3.66 25.68
N ARG A 89 23.10 4.64 24.91
CA ARG A 89 21.76 5.21 25.09
C ARG A 89 20.67 4.32 24.53
N TYR A 90 20.95 3.56 23.47
CA TYR A 90 19.95 2.71 22.80
C TYR A 90 20.22 1.21 22.93
N GLN A 91 21.39 0.79 23.42
CA GLN A 91 21.77 -0.63 23.52
C GLN A 91 20.76 -1.50 24.29
N HIS A 92 20.01 -0.92 25.23
CA HIS A 92 19.03 -1.61 26.06
C HIS A 92 17.76 -2.01 25.27
N ARG A 93 17.55 -1.44 24.08
CA ARG A 93 16.47 -1.80 23.15
C ARG A 93 16.86 -2.92 22.20
N LEU A 94 18.15 -3.21 22.07
CA LEU A 94 18.65 -4.24 21.16
C LEU A 94 18.45 -5.64 21.75
N SER A 95 18.08 -6.58 20.90
CA SER A 95 17.90 -7.99 21.25
C SER A 95 19.08 -8.85 20.77
N PRO A 96 19.28 -10.06 21.31
CA PRO A 96 20.20 -11.03 20.73
C PRO A 96 19.87 -11.29 19.26
N GLY A 97 20.83 -11.07 18.37
CA GLY A 97 20.70 -11.36 16.94
C GLY A 97 21.29 -12.71 16.57
N TRP A 98 21.01 -13.16 15.35
CA TRP A 98 21.46 -14.46 14.83
C TRP A 98 22.50 -14.31 13.71
N LEU A 99 22.67 -13.10 13.17
CA LEU A 99 23.53 -12.83 12.04
C LEU A 99 24.92 -12.35 12.51
N PHE A 100 25.97 -13.12 12.21
CA PHE A 100 27.38 -12.76 12.45
C PHE A 100 27.71 -12.29 13.89
N GLY A 101 26.99 -12.80 14.90
CA GLY A 101 27.18 -12.39 16.30
C GLY A 101 26.74 -10.95 16.60
N GLN A 102 26.10 -10.25 15.65
CA GLN A 102 25.54 -8.92 15.86
C GLN A 102 24.24 -9.00 16.64
N LYS A 103 23.91 -7.91 17.36
CA LYS A 103 22.58 -7.72 17.93
C LYS A 103 21.57 -7.41 16.82
N VAL A 104 20.29 -7.44 17.16
CA VAL A 104 19.21 -7.05 16.25
C VAL A 104 18.37 -5.93 16.85
N ASP A 105 18.06 -4.93 16.04
CA ASP A 105 17.11 -3.88 16.38
C ASP A 105 15.67 -4.39 16.21
N ASN A 106 15.16 -5.07 17.25
CA ASN A 106 13.79 -5.57 17.30
C ASN A 106 12.85 -4.57 18.03
N SER A 107 13.14 -3.27 17.94
CA SER A 107 12.46 -2.24 18.73
C SER A 107 11.05 -1.89 18.22
N ASP A 108 10.80 -2.00 16.91
CA ASP A 108 9.47 -1.74 16.34
C ASP A 108 8.48 -2.82 16.76
N HIS A 109 7.51 -2.46 17.61
CA HIS A 109 6.53 -3.40 18.17
C HIS A 109 5.73 -4.12 17.07
N GLN A 110 5.29 -3.41 16.03
CA GLN A 110 4.45 -3.98 14.98
C GLN A 110 5.20 -5.04 14.17
N TYR A 111 6.43 -4.75 13.77
CA TYR A 111 7.26 -5.69 13.05
C TYR A 111 7.70 -6.85 13.94
N ARG A 112 8.09 -6.58 15.19
CA ARG A 112 8.46 -7.61 16.17
C ARG A 112 7.37 -8.65 16.34
N THR A 113 6.12 -8.22 16.56
CA THR A 113 4.99 -9.15 16.71
C THR A 113 4.84 -10.06 15.49
N PHE A 114 5.01 -9.54 14.27
CA PHE A 114 4.97 -10.36 13.07
C PHE A 114 6.18 -11.30 12.99
N ARG A 115 7.40 -10.75 13.11
CA ARG A 115 8.68 -11.43 12.99
C ARG A 115 8.77 -12.64 13.92
N ASP A 116 8.44 -12.45 15.19
CA ASP A 116 8.54 -13.50 16.21
C ASP A 116 7.49 -14.60 16.00
N ASN A 117 6.41 -14.32 15.25
CA ASN A 117 5.33 -15.26 14.93
C ASN A 117 5.41 -15.84 13.51
N VAL A 118 6.42 -15.53 12.70
CA VAL A 118 6.55 -16.05 11.33
C VAL A 118 6.44 -17.59 11.28
N PRO A 119 7.10 -18.39 12.15
CA PRO A 119 6.96 -19.84 12.14
C PRO A 119 5.53 -20.32 12.41
N VAL A 120 4.85 -19.68 13.38
CA VAL A 120 3.46 -19.98 13.73
C VAL A 120 2.52 -19.66 12.56
N LEU A 121 2.75 -18.54 11.89
CA LEU A 121 1.98 -18.14 10.70
C LEU A 121 2.15 -19.14 9.55
N PHE A 122 3.36 -19.64 9.30
CA PHE A 122 3.58 -20.68 8.30
C PHE A 122 2.95 -22.02 8.69
N ALA A 123 2.99 -22.39 9.97
CA ALA A 123 2.29 -23.57 10.48
C ALA A 123 0.77 -23.45 10.27
N LEU A 124 0.19 -22.29 10.58
CA LEU A 124 -1.22 -22.01 10.37
C LEU A 124 -1.61 -22.07 8.88
N LEU A 125 -0.78 -21.50 8.00
CA LEU A 125 -0.96 -21.60 6.55
C LEU A 125 -0.93 -23.07 6.09
N ALA A 126 0.01 -23.87 6.59
CA ALA A 126 0.12 -25.29 6.25
C ALA A 126 -1.10 -26.09 6.75
N VAL A 127 -1.59 -25.80 7.96
CA VAL A 127 -2.83 -26.39 8.50
C VAL A 127 -4.03 -26.03 7.64
N PHE A 128 -4.17 -24.75 7.25
CA PHE A 128 -5.25 -24.30 6.38
C PHE A 128 -5.26 -25.08 5.05
N LEU A 129 -4.11 -25.15 4.36
CA LEU A 129 -4.01 -25.87 3.08
C LEU A 129 -4.24 -27.37 3.27
N SER A 130 -3.72 -27.98 4.35
CA SER A 130 -3.91 -29.42 4.60
C SER A 130 -5.38 -29.76 4.88
N LEU A 131 -6.06 -28.96 5.70
CA LEU A 131 -7.48 -29.14 6.00
C LEU A 131 -8.36 -28.88 4.79
N LYS A 132 -8.03 -27.89 3.96
CA LYS A 132 -8.72 -27.66 2.68
C LYS A 132 -8.61 -28.89 1.78
N GLN A 133 -7.40 -29.44 1.63
CA GLN A 133 -7.16 -30.60 0.77
C GLN A 133 -7.90 -31.83 1.30
N LEU A 134 -7.96 -32.00 2.63
CA LEU A 134 -8.76 -33.05 3.26
C LEU A 134 -10.26 -32.87 2.99
N TYR A 135 -10.76 -31.65 3.15
CA TYR A 135 -12.16 -31.29 2.88
C TYR A 135 -12.54 -31.59 1.42
N VAL A 136 -11.70 -31.18 0.46
CA VAL A 136 -11.93 -31.40 -0.98
C VAL A 136 -11.88 -32.89 -1.34
N ARG A 137 -10.99 -33.68 -0.72
CA ARG A 137 -10.87 -35.11 -1.02
C ARG A 137 -11.98 -35.96 -0.40
N ILE A 138 -12.43 -35.63 0.82
CA ILE A 138 -13.32 -36.50 1.61
C ILE A 138 -14.77 -36.01 1.59
N LEU A 139 -14.98 -34.71 1.82
CA LEU A 139 -16.30 -34.15 2.09
C LEU A 139 -16.97 -33.60 0.83
N ALA A 140 -16.20 -32.90 -0.02
CA ALA A 140 -16.74 -32.25 -1.22
C ALA A 140 -17.43 -33.23 -2.22
N PRO A 141 -16.93 -34.45 -2.47
CA PRO A 141 -17.61 -35.39 -3.38
C PRO A 141 -18.93 -35.95 -2.84
N ARG A 142 -19.12 -35.94 -1.52
CA ARG A 142 -20.33 -36.44 -0.85
C ARG A 142 -21.44 -35.38 -0.80
N LEU A 143 -21.06 -34.11 -0.88
CA LEU A 143 -21.96 -32.98 -0.99
C LEU A 143 -22.17 -32.77 -2.50
N THR A 144 -23.22 -33.35 -3.09
CA THR A 144 -23.61 -33.11 -4.49
C THR A 144 -23.95 -31.64 -4.72
N ILE A 145 -22.94 -30.77 -4.85
CA ILE A 145 -23.10 -29.35 -5.06
C ILE A 145 -23.07 -29.10 -6.56
N ARG A 146 -24.21 -28.61 -7.09
CA ARG A 146 -24.36 -28.15 -8.48
C ARG A 146 -23.21 -27.21 -8.84
N SER A 147 -22.55 -27.55 -9.94
CA SER A 147 -21.25 -27.05 -10.38
C SER A 147 -21.25 -25.55 -10.72
N GLU A 148 -20.81 -24.73 -9.77
CA GLU A 148 -20.08 -23.50 -10.06
C GLU A 148 -18.67 -23.66 -9.44
N ALA A 149 -17.71 -24.04 -10.29
CA ALA A 149 -16.31 -24.39 -10.01
C ALA A 149 -15.90 -24.62 -8.54
N ASN A 150 -15.70 -23.56 -7.74
CA ASN A 150 -15.21 -23.67 -6.35
C ASN A 150 -16.18 -23.19 -5.26
N LEU A 151 -17.48 -23.00 -5.53
CA LEU A 151 -18.45 -22.62 -4.48
C LEU A 151 -18.62 -23.71 -3.40
N HIS A 152 -18.27 -24.95 -3.70
CA HIS A 152 -18.22 -26.04 -2.71
C HIS A 152 -17.23 -25.75 -1.55
N LEU A 153 -16.29 -24.80 -1.71
CA LEU A 153 -15.35 -24.41 -0.65
C LEU A 153 -15.95 -23.43 0.37
N VAL A 154 -17.11 -22.82 0.10
CA VAL A 154 -17.74 -21.82 0.97
C VAL A 154 -17.92 -22.34 2.41
N PRO A 155 -18.46 -23.55 2.66
CA PRO A 155 -18.58 -24.09 4.02
C PRO A 155 -17.24 -24.25 4.73
N PHE A 156 -16.19 -24.68 4.02
CA PHE A 156 -14.84 -24.80 4.58
C PHE A 156 -14.29 -23.43 4.98
N ILE A 157 -14.40 -22.42 4.11
CA ILE A 157 -13.92 -21.05 4.38
C ILE A 157 -14.63 -20.48 5.62
N ILE A 158 -15.94 -20.68 5.74
CA ILE A 158 -16.70 -20.21 6.90
C ILE A 158 -16.27 -20.97 8.17
N ALA A 159 -16.20 -22.29 8.12
CA ALA A 159 -15.83 -23.09 9.29
C ALA A 159 -14.44 -22.74 9.81
N PHE A 160 -13.44 -22.69 8.92
CA PHE A 160 -12.09 -22.28 9.28
C PHE A 160 -12.05 -20.81 9.72
N GLY A 161 -12.79 -19.93 9.05
CA GLY A 161 -12.92 -18.53 9.40
C GLY A 161 -13.51 -18.30 10.80
N ILE A 162 -14.52 -19.08 11.21
CA ILE A 162 -15.10 -19.03 12.56
C ILE A 162 -14.07 -19.52 13.60
N LEU A 163 -13.37 -20.62 13.33
CA LEU A 163 -12.31 -21.12 14.22
C LEU A 163 -11.20 -20.07 14.39
N MET A 164 -10.79 -19.44 13.29
CA MET A 164 -9.85 -18.32 13.30
C MET A 164 -10.39 -17.13 14.09
N LEU A 165 -11.66 -16.78 13.91
CA LEU A 165 -12.29 -15.67 14.63
C LEU A 165 -12.30 -15.92 16.15
N LEU A 166 -12.61 -17.15 16.57
CA LEU A 166 -12.57 -17.57 17.97
C LEU A 166 -11.14 -17.54 18.53
N GLY A 167 -10.15 -18.05 17.80
CA GLY A 167 -8.75 -17.98 18.23
C GLY A 167 -8.23 -16.54 18.33
N LEU A 168 -8.57 -15.71 17.35
CA LEU A 168 -8.13 -14.32 17.30
C LEU A 168 -8.81 -13.44 18.34
N HIS A 169 -10.11 -13.59 18.57
CA HIS A 169 -10.88 -12.65 19.38
C HIS A 169 -11.50 -13.24 20.65
N GLY A 170 -11.33 -14.54 20.90
CA GLY A 170 -11.83 -15.22 22.08
C GLY A 170 -13.34 -15.05 22.26
N SER A 171 -13.74 -14.66 23.47
CA SER A 171 -15.14 -14.40 23.82
C SER A 171 -15.77 -13.27 23.01
N SER A 172 -15.00 -12.39 22.37
CA SER A 172 -15.53 -11.29 21.56
C SER A 172 -15.96 -11.70 20.15
N ALA A 173 -15.67 -12.94 19.71
CA ALA A 173 -16.06 -13.43 18.38
C ALA A 173 -17.57 -13.31 18.08
N PRO A 174 -18.51 -13.61 19.02
CA PRO A 174 -19.94 -13.40 18.80
C PRO A 174 -20.31 -11.93 18.56
N LYS A 175 -19.62 -10.97 19.20
CA LYS A 175 -19.83 -9.52 18.97
C LYS A 175 -19.50 -9.18 17.52
N VAL A 176 -18.38 -9.69 17.03
CA VAL A 176 -17.92 -9.47 15.64
C VAL A 176 -18.90 -10.10 14.64
N LEU A 177 -19.35 -11.33 14.88
CA LEU A 177 -20.37 -11.97 14.05
C LEU A 177 -21.70 -11.19 14.05
N ALA A 178 -22.13 -10.66 15.19
CA ALA A 178 -23.32 -9.83 15.28
C ALA A 178 -23.20 -8.56 14.42
N VAL A 179 -22.04 -7.89 14.44
CA VAL A 179 -21.75 -6.75 13.54
C VAL A 179 -21.85 -7.17 12.07
N PHE A 180 -21.32 -8.33 11.71
CA PHE A 180 -21.38 -8.83 10.32
C PHE A 180 -22.83 -9.08 9.89
N LEU A 181 -23.62 -9.76 10.72
CA LEU A 181 -25.01 -10.07 10.41
C LEU A 181 -25.88 -8.82 10.36
N LEU A 182 -25.64 -7.85 11.24
CA LEU A 182 -26.33 -6.56 11.22
C LEU A 182 -26.00 -5.77 9.95
N ASN A 183 -24.72 -5.71 9.56
CA ASN A 183 -24.32 -5.08 8.30
C ASN A 183 -24.98 -5.73 7.08
N TYR A 184 -25.02 -7.07 7.03
CA TYR A 184 -25.69 -7.82 5.96
C TYR A 184 -27.19 -7.53 5.92
N THR A 185 -27.81 -7.46 7.09
CA THR A 185 -29.24 -7.14 7.25
C THR A 185 -29.54 -5.74 6.70
N ILE A 186 -28.73 -4.74 7.06
CA ILE A 186 -28.83 -3.39 6.49
C ILE A 186 -28.76 -3.44 4.97
N ALA A 187 -27.80 -4.18 4.40
CA ALA A 187 -27.68 -4.35 2.96
C ALA A 187 -28.97 -4.92 2.36
N LYS A 188 -29.52 -5.99 2.94
CA LYS A 188 -30.70 -6.67 2.39
C LYS A 188 -31.96 -5.83 2.42
N TYR A 189 -32.17 -5.05 3.49
CA TYR A 189 -33.36 -4.20 3.60
C TYR A 189 -33.26 -2.87 2.86
N THR A 190 -32.05 -2.35 2.62
CA THR A 190 -31.88 -1.00 2.08
C THR A 190 -31.26 -0.93 0.68
N ALA A 191 -30.75 -2.04 0.13
CA ALA A 191 -29.97 -2.02 -1.13
C ALA A 191 -30.73 -1.52 -2.37
N ALA A 192 -32.05 -1.69 -2.47
CA ALA A 192 -32.81 -1.14 -3.60
C ALA A 192 -33.04 0.38 -3.48
N SER A 193 -32.88 0.93 -2.27
CA SER A 193 -33.14 2.33 -1.95
C SER A 193 -31.93 3.23 -2.17
N LYS A 194 -32.16 4.52 -2.47
CA LYS A 194 -31.11 5.55 -2.48
C LYS A 194 -30.46 5.74 -1.10
N PHE A 195 -31.14 5.36 -0.02
CA PHE A 195 -30.63 5.45 1.35
C PHE A 195 -29.67 4.32 1.73
N GLY A 196 -29.59 3.22 0.96
CA GLY A 196 -28.77 2.05 1.32
C GLY A 196 -27.28 2.33 1.49
N PRO A 197 -26.63 3.07 0.58
CA PRO A 197 -25.26 3.50 0.76
C PRO A 197 -25.06 4.33 2.05
N LEU A 198 -25.96 5.29 2.30
CA LEU A 198 -25.86 6.15 3.48
C LEU A 198 -25.97 5.34 4.78
N ALA A 199 -26.97 4.44 4.87
CA ALA A 199 -27.14 3.57 6.04
C ALA A 199 -25.93 2.67 6.28
N THR A 200 -25.35 2.11 5.20
CA THR A 200 -24.13 1.30 5.26
C THR A 200 -22.95 2.09 5.83
N TRP A 201 -22.71 3.29 5.33
CA TRP A 201 -21.60 4.13 5.77
C TRP A 201 -21.79 4.59 7.21
N ILE A 202 -22.97 5.09 7.57
CA ILE A 202 -23.29 5.50 8.94
C ILE A 202 -23.07 4.35 9.92
N PHE A 203 -23.57 3.16 9.60
CA PHE A 203 -23.41 1.99 10.46
C PHE A 203 -21.94 1.62 10.67
N ASN A 204 -21.17 1.45 9.59
CA ASN A 204 -19.78 1.00 9.70
C ASN A 204 -18.89 2.04 10.39
N VAL A 205 -19.11 3.33 10.13
CA VAL A 205 -18.41 4.42 10.82
C VAL A 205 -18.83 4.46 12.29
N ALA A 206 -20.12 4.38 12.61
CA ALA A 206 -20.58 4.36 14.00
C ALA A 206 -19.99 3.18 14.79
N VAL A 207 -19.94 1.98 14.20
CA VAL A 207 -19.31 0.82 14.84
C VAL A 207 -17.80 1.04 15.01
N LEU A 208 -17.09 1.58 14.02
CA LEU A 208 -15.67 1.90 14.15
C LEU A 208 -15.41 2.82 15.36
N PHE A 209 -16.14 3.94 15.45
CA PHE A 209 -15.98 4.90 16.53
C PHE A 209 -16.43 4.35 17.90
N ALA A 210 -17.54 3.60 17.94
CA ALA A 210 -18.03 3.02 19.18
C ALA A 210 -17.11 1.91 19.68
N ALA A 211 -16.61 1.04 18.79
CA ALA A 211 -15.68 -0.01 19.14
C ALA A 211 -14.37 0.54 19.70
N ASP A 212 -13.86 1.64 19.15
CA ASP A 212 -12.67 2.32 19.68
C ASP A 212 -12.96 2.98 21.04
N LYS A 213 -14.00 3.83 21.10
CA LYS A 213 -14.37 4.58 22.32
C LYS A 213 -14.68 3.69 23.51
N TYR A 214 -15.34 2.56 23.28
CA TYR A 214 -15.76 1.61 24.31
C TYR A 214 -14.88 0.36 24.36
N ALA A 215 -13.64 0.41 23.84
CA ALA A 215 -12.65 -0.68 23.90
C ALA A 215 -13.20 -2.06 23.51
N GLY A 216 -14.03 -2.12 22.48
CA GLY A 216 -14.62 -3.36 21.96
C GLY A 216 -15.80 -3.92 22.75
N PHE A 217 -16.47 -3.08 23.55
CA PHE A 217 -17.65 -3.40 24.37
C PHE A 217 -17.39 -4.53 25.39
N PRO A 218 -16.68 -4.26 26.51
CA PRO A 218 -16.46 -5.23 27.57
C PRO A 218 -17.78 -5.83 28.08
N TYR A 219 -17.83 -7.14 28.29
CA TYR A 219 -18.99 -7.83 28.85
C TYR A 219 -19.34 -7.33 30.26
N ALA A 220 -18.36 -6.93 31.05
CA ALA A 220 -18.56 -6.31 32.36
C ALA A 220 -19.42 -5.03 32.29
N SER A 221 -19.36 -4.30 31.17
CA SER A 221 -20.20 -3.11 30.96
C SER A 221 -21.67 -3.43 30.66
N LEU A 222 -21.95 -4.64 30.17
CA LEU A 222 -23.32 -5.12 29.95
C LEU A 222 -23.93 -5.63 31.25
N HIS A 223 -23.19 -6.47 31.98
CA HIS A 223 -23.61 -6.97 33.28
C HIS A 223 -22.41 -7.51 34.08
N PRO A 224 -22.29 -7.24 35.39
CA PRO A 224 -21.15 -7.70 36.20
C PRO A 224 -20.93 -9.22 36.19
N SER A 225 -21.99 -10.02 36.05
CA SER A 225 -21.87 -11.49 35.99
C SER A 225 -21.17 -12.02 34.74
N LEU A 226 -21.04 -11.21 33.68
CA LEU A 226 -20.38 -11.60 32.44
C LEU A 226 -18.89 -11.22 32.40
N ASN A 227 -18.35 -10.65 33.48
CA ASN A 227 -16.95 -10.23 33.56
C ASN A 227 -15.95 -11.37 33.29
N TYR A 228 -16.31 -12.62 33.63
CA TYR A 228 -15.46 -13.77 33.33
C TYR A 228 -15.26 -13.99 31.82
N LEU A 229 -16.15 -13.49 30.96
CA LEU A 229 -15.96 -13.58 29.51
C LEU A 229 -14.88 -12.62 29.03
N ASP A 230 -14.68 -11.49 29.69
CA ASP A 230 -13.63 -10.53 29.35
C ASP A 230 -12.22 -11.06 29.67
N THR A 231 -12.10 -12.13 30.48
CA THR A 231 -10.79 -12.78 30.72
C THR A 231 -10.44 -13.80 29.63
N LEU A 232 -11.42 -14.24 28.83
CA LEU A 232 -11.24 -15.15 27.69
C LEU A 232 -10.88 -14.38 26.42
N ASP A 233 -9.81 -13.58 26.50
CA ASP A 233 -9.30 -12.79 25.39
C ASP A 233 -8.60 -13.68 24.35
N GLY A 234 -8.78 -13.33 23.07
CA GLY A 234 -8.03 -13.95 21.97
C GLY A 234 -6.66 -13.29 21.74
N PHE A 235 -5.92 -13.79 20.76
CA PHE A 235 -4.60 -13.24 20.39
C PHE A 235 -4.62 -11.76 19.96
N TYR A 236 -5.76 -11.25 19.50
CA TYR A 236 -5.88 -9.93 18.92
C TYR A 236 -7.22 -9.28 19.27
N ARG A 237 -7.20 -8.06 19.79
CA ARG A 237 -8.44 -7.33 20.11
C ARG A 237 -9.18 -6.96 18.83
N TRP A 238 -10.45 -7.34 18.74
CA TRP A 238 -11.22 -7.20 17.50
C TRP A 238 -11.37 -5.75 17.03
N HIS A 239 -11.55 -4.80 17.96
CA HIS A 239 -11.74 -3.39 17.64
C HIS A 239 -10.50 -2.74 17.02
N VAL A 240 -9.29 -3.25 17.30
CA VAL A 240 -8.02 -2.74 16.75
C VAL A 240 -7.88 -3.05 15.25
N GLY A 241 -8.47 -4.16 14.79
CA GLY A 241 -8.44 -4.57 13.37
C GLY A 241 -9.73 -4.27 12.61
N PHE A 242 -10.75 -3.71 13.29
CA PHE A 242 -12.06 -3.53 12.68
C PHE A 242 -12.04 -2.56 11.49
N ASN A 243 -11.10 -1.61 11.47
CA ASN A 243 -10.91 -0.70 10.35
C ASN A 243 -10.71 -1.45 9.01
N ILE A 244 -9.91 -2.52 8.96
CA ILE A 244 -9.74 -3.34 7.75
C ILE A 244 -11.02 -4.10 7.43
N THR A 245 -11.64 -4.70 8.44
CA THR A 245 -12.87 -5.49 8.30
C THR A 245 -14.02 -4.67 7.73
N MET A 246 -14.20 -3.43 8.21
CA MET A 246 -15.28 -2.54 7.76
C MET A 246 -15.22 -2.26 6.25
N LEU A 247 -14.02 -2.25 5.65
CA LEU A 247 -13.86 -2.04 4.20
C LEU A 247 -14.52 -3.17 3.42
N ARG A 248 -14.46 -4.41 3.94
CA ARG A 248 -15.12 -5.58 3.35
C ARG A 248 -16.64 -5.48 3.52
N LEU A 249 -17.10 -5.10 4.71
CA LEU A 249 -18.53 -4.89 5.00
C LEU A 249 -19.16 -3.87 4.04
N ILE A 250 -18.49 -2.72 3.86
CA ILE A 250 -18.89 -1.68 2.91
C ILE A 250 -18.81 -2.21 1.47
N SER A 251 -17.76 -2.97 1.11
CA SER A 251 -17.62 -3.53 -0.24
C SER A 251 -18.81 -4.38 -0.63
N PHE A 252 -19.23 -5.30 0.25
CA PHE A 252 -20.39 -6.16 0.01
C PHE A 252 -21.67 -5.35 -0.18
N ASN A 253 -21.97 -4.44 0.76
CA ASN A 253 -23.20 -3.66 0.73
C ASN A 253 -23.29 -2.78 -0.52
N MET A 254 -22.18 -2.14 -0.90
CA MET A 254 -22.13 -1.29 -2.09
C MET A 254 -22.20 -2.10 -3.38
N ASP A 255 -21.49 -3.22 -3.47
CA ASP A 255 -21.55 -4.12 -4.63
C ASP A 255 -22.97 -4.70 -4.80
N TYR A 256 -23.65 -5.06 -3.70
CA TYR A 256 -25.04 -5.52 -3.73
C TYR A 256 -26.03 -4.42 -4.10
N HIS A 257 -25.87 -3.20 -3.56
CA HIS A 257 -26.67 -2.03 -3.95
C HIS A 257 -26.57 -1.77 -5.46
N TRP A 258 -25.36 -1.78 -6.01
CA TRP A 258 -25.16 -1.58 -7.44
C TRP A 258 -25.75 -2.72 -8.28
N ALA A 259 -25.64 -3.97 -7.83
CA ALA A 259 -26.29 -5.10 -8.49
C ALA A 259 -27.83 -4.96 -8.52
N CYS A 260 -28.46 -4.60 -7.39
CA CYS A 260 -29.90 -4.35 -7.32
C CYS A 260 -30.37 -3.25 -8.27
N ARG A 261 -29.54 -2.21 -8.47
CA ARG A 261 -29.85 -1.08 -9.36
C ARG A 261 -29.38 -1.30 -10.80
N ARG A 262 -28.84 -2.48 -11.12
CA ARG A 262 -28.25 -2.81 -12.44
C ARG A 262 -27.20 -1.81 -12.88
N ILE A 263 -26.44 -1.28 -11.91
CA ILE A 263 -25.33 -0.36 -12.12
C ILE A 263 -24.06 -1.20 -12.19
N GLY A 264 -23.48 -1.38 -13.37
CA GLY A 264 -22.27 -2.17 -13.52
C GLY A 264 -22.15 -2.79 -14.89
N GLN A 265 -21.08 -3.56 -15.09
CA GLN A 265 -20.94 -4.39 -16.28
C GLN A 265 -21.61 -5.74 -16.03
N THR A 266 -22.24 -6.28 -17.07
CA THR A 266 -22.70 -7.67 -17.09
C THR A 266 -21.55 -8.58 -17.45
N ASP A 267 -21.58 -9.80 -16.91
CA ASP A 267 -20.58 -10.81 -17.23
C ASP A 267 -20.80 -11.34 -18.65
N ASN A 268 -19.82 -11.10 -19.52
CA ASN A 268 -19.85 -11.51 -20.93
C ASN A 268 -19.14 -12.86 -21.18
N GLY A 269 -18.84 -13.64 -20.14
CA GLY A 269 -18.23 -14.97 -20.25
C GLY A 269 -16.72 -14.98 -20.54
N ARG A 270 -16.13 -13.85 -20.93
CA ARG A 270 -14.69 -13.70 -21.14
C ARG A 270 -13.90 -13.65 -19.83
N GLU A 271 -12.61 -13.93 -19.92
CA GLU A 271 -11.67 -13.62 -18.83
C GLU A 271 -11.59 -12.10 -18.64
N LEU A 272 -11.75 -11.65 -17.40
CA LEU A 272 -11.84 -10.24 -17.05
C LEU A 272 -10.58 -9.79 -16.31
N GLU A 273 -10.09 -8.59 -16.61
CA GLU A 273 -9.05 -7.96 -15.82
C GLU A 273 -9.56 -7.66 -14.40
N TYR A 274 -8.64 -7.53 -13.42
CA TYR A 274 -8.98 -7.21 -12.03
C TYR A 274 -10.03 -6.09 -11.90
N LYS A 275 -9.85 -4.97 -12.59
CA LYS A 275 -10.76 -3.82 -12.49
C LYS A 275 -12.15 -4.14 -13.03
N GLU A 276 -12.24 -4.93 -14.10
CA GLU A 276 -13.50 -5.38 -14.69
C GLU A 276 -14.20 -6.38 -13.75
N ARG A 277 -13.46 -7.33 -13.16
CA ARG A 277 -13.98 -8.26 -12.16
C ARG A 277 -14.63 -7.55 -10.99
N THR A 278 -13.99 -6.51 -10.45
CA THR A 278 -14.60 -5.73 -9.37
C THR A 278 -15.93 -5.11 -9.81
N ARG A 279 -16.04 -4.59 -11.04
CA ARG A 279 -17.21 -3.84 -11.57
C ARG A 279 -18.31 -4.72 -12.14
N THR A 280 -18.04 -6.00 -12.31
CA THR A 280 -19.00 -6.95 -12.84
C THR A 280 -19.89 -7.44 -11.70
N SER A 281 -21.19 -7.14 -11.80
CA SER A 281 -22.16 -7.58 -10.80
C SER A 281 -22.51 -9.05 -11.02
N HIS A 282 -22.74 -9.77 -9.92
CA HIS A 282 -23.27 -11.13 -9.97
C HIS A 282 -24.81 -11.10 -10.01
N SER A 283 -25.42 -12.26 -10.23
CA SER A 283 -26.86 -12.43 -10.03
C SER A 283 -27.21 -12.26 -8.54
N LEU A 284 -28.44 -11.81 -8.24
CA LEU A 284 -28.81 -11.38 -6.88
C LEU A 284 -28.79 -12.52 -5.84
N ASP A 285 -28.95 -13.76 -6.29
CA ASP A 285 -28.86 -15.00 -5.49
C ASP A 285 -27.44 -15.26 -4.95
N ILE A 286 -26.41 -14.78 -5.64
CA ILE A 286 -25.01 -14.90 -5.20
C ILE A 286 -24.73 -14.03 -3.97
N TYR A 287 -25.47 -12.93 -3.80
CA TYR A 287 -25.34 -12.04 -2.65
C TYR A 287 -26.06 -12.59 -1.41
N ASN A 288 -25.91 -13.88 -1.09
CA ASN A 288 -26.52 -14.51 0.07
C ASN A 288 -25.59 -14.48 1.31
N VAL A 289 -26.13 -14.87 2.47
CA VAL A 289 -25.43 -14.81 3.76
C VAL A 289 -24.19 -15.71 3.80
N TRP A 290 -24.21 -16.86 3.12
CA TRP A 290 -23.09 -17.80 3.12
C TRP A 290 -21.90 -17.26 2.34
N ASN A 291 -22.14 -16.77 1.12
CA ASN A 291 -21.11 -16.12 0.32
C ASN A 291 -20.57 -14.86 0.99
N TYR A 292 -21.45 -14.10 1.65
CA TYR A 292 -21.05 -12.95 2.46
C TYR A 292 -20.13 -13.34 3.61
N LEU A 293 -20.51 -14.34 4.42
CA LEU A 293 -19.70 -14.81 5.55
C LEU A 293 -18.37 -15.39 5.08
N ALA A 294 -18.36 -16.19 4.00
CA ALA A 294 -17.12 -16.70 3.41
C ALA A 294 -16.20 -15.58 2.94
N TYR A 295 -16.77 -14.53 2.34
CA TYR A 295 -16.01 -13.33 2.00
C TYR A 295 -15.44 -12.70 3.27
N VAL A 296 -16.26 -12.18 4.19
CA VAL A 296 -15.74 -11.38 5.32
C VAL A 296 -14.82 -12.16 6.27
N LEU A 297 -15.00 -13.49 6.40
CA LEU A 297 -14.20 -14.38 7.24
C LEU A 297 -13.01 -15.02 6.50
N TYR A 298 -12.80 -14.73 5.22
CA TYR A 298 -11.69 -15.32 4.46
C TYR A 298 -10.34 -15.00 5.12
N SER A 299 -9.74 -16.03 5.74
CA SER A 299 -8.65 -15.89 6.70
C SER A 299 -7.39 -15.23 6.16
N PRO A 300 -6.94 -15.52 4.92
CA PRO A 300 -5.77 -14.84 4.36
C PRO A 300 -5.91 -13.31 4.31
N LEU A 301 -7.14 -12.79 4.19
CA LEU A 301 -7.41 -11.35 4.01
C LEU A 301 -8.17 -10.73 5.19
N TYR A 302 -8.29 -11.42 6.32
CA TYR A 302 -9.09 -10.95 7.46
C TYR A 302 -8.43 -9.80 8.24
N ILE A 303 -7.17 -9.96 8.67
CA ILE A 303 -6.46 -8.93 9.48
C ILE A 303 -5.51 -8.07 8.64
N GLY A 304 -4.66 -8.70 7.82
CA GLY A 304 -3.49 -8.03 7.25
C GLY A 304 -3.25 -8.30 5.77
N GLY A 305 -4.22 -8.87 5.06
CA GLY A 305 -4.09 -9.13 3.62
C GLY A 305 -4.49 -7.93 2.76
N PRO A 306 -4.19 -7.97 1.44
CA PRO A 306 -4.70 -6.95 0.53
C PRO A 306 -6.22 -6.89 0.52
N ILE A 307 -6.74 -5.69 0.36
CA ILE A 307 -8.18 -5.41 0.29
C ILE A 307 -8.72 -5.82 -1.08
N MET A 308 -9.71 -6.70 -1.06
CA MET A 308 -10.35 -7.26 -2.25
C MET A 308 -11.85 -7.02 -2.18
N SER A 309 -12.50 -6.68 -3.29
CA SER A 309 -13.96 -6.50 -3.31
C SER A 309 -14.71 -7.82 -3.26
N PHE A 310 -15.99 -7.79 -2.86
CA PHE A 310 -16.84 -8.97 -2.86
C PHE A 310 -16.99 -9.55 -4.28
N ASN A 311 -17.25 -8.68 -5.26
CA ASN A 311 -17.43 -9.11 -6.64
C ASN A 311 -16.20 -9.86 -7.21
N ASP A 312 -14.98 -9.37 -6.95
CA ASP A 312 -13.76 -10.02 -7.44
C ASP A 312 -13.52 -11.35 -6.71
N PHE A 313 -13.73 -11.40 -5.40
CA PHE A 313 -13.58 -12.64 -4.62
C PHE A 313 -14.53 -13.73 -5.11
N LEU A 314 -15.82 -13.43 -5.28
CA LEU A 314 -16.80 -14.40 -5.79
C LEU A 314 -16.55 -14.76 -7.25
N TRP A 315 -16.09 -13.80 -8.07
CA TRP A 315 -15.73 -14.11 -9.45
C TRP A 315 -14.62 -15.16 -9.52
N GLN A 316 -13.57 -15.03 -8.69
CA GLN A 316 -12.46 -15.99 -8.66
C GLN A 316 -12.86 -17.35 -8.07
N LEU A 317 -13.83 -17.41 -7.14
CA LEU A 317 -14.39 -18.69 -6.69
C LEU A 317 -15.23 -19.39 -7.76
N ARG A 318 -16.02 -18.65 -8.53
CA ARG A 318 -16.86 -19.22 -9.62
C ARG A 318 -16.05 -19.54 -10.87
N ARG A 319 -14.99 -18.78 -11.13
CA ARG A 319 -14.06 -18.92 -12.26
C ARG A 319 -12.62 -18.86 -11.75
N PRO A 320 -12.07 -19.99 -11.27
CA PRO A 320 -10.73 -20.05 -10.71
C PRO A 320 -9.69 -19.57 -11.71
N LEU A 321 -8.83 -18.67 -11.25
CA LEU A 321 -7.71 -18.22 -12.06
C LEU A 321 -6.66 -19.32 -12.16
N ASN A 322 -6.07 -19.48 -13.34
CA ASN A 322 -4.90 -20.34 -13.48
C ASN A 322 -3.68 -19.59 -12.93
N ILE A 323 -3.29 -19.90 -11.69
CA ILE A 323 -2.10 -19.35 -11.03
C ILE A 323 -0.98 -20.40 -11.14
N PRO A 324 0.01 -20.23 -12.05
CA PRO A 324 1.05 -21.22 -12.22
C PRO A 324 1.92 -21.33 -10.97
N LEU A 325 2.33 -22.55 -10.61
CA LEU A 325 3.23 -22.82 -9.50
C LEU A 325 4.52 -21.98 -9.58
N ARG A 326 5.05 -21.79 -10.80
CA ARG A 326 6.23 -20.93 -11.05
C ARG A 326 6.02 -19.49 -10.55
N THR A 327 4.83 -18.93 -10.73
CA THR A 327 4.49 -17.58 -10.27
C THR A 327 4.47 -17.52 -8.74
N THR A 328 3.86 -18.52 -8.10
CA THR A 328 3.79 -18.61 -6.64
C THR A 328 5.16 -18.84 -6.01
N LEU A 329 5.99 -19.73 -6.56
CA LEU A 329 7.37 -19.96 -6.12
C LEU A 329 8.24 -18.71 -6.30
N ALA A 330 8.13 -18.02 -7.44
CA ALA A 330 8.82 -16.74 -7.64
C ALA A 330 8.37 -15.68 -6.64
N TYR A 331 7.10 -15.68 -6.25
CA TYR A 331 6.56 -14.78 -5.24
C TYR A 331 7.06 -15.12 -3.83
N LEU A 332 7.09 -16.40 -3.46
CA LEU A 332 7.70 -16.88 -2.22
C LEU A 332 9.18 -16.50 -2.12
N PHE A 333 9.94 -16.68 -3.20
CA PHE A 333 11.35 -16.28 -3.27
C PHE A 333 11.54 -14.78 -3.05
N ARG A 334 10.71 -13.93 -3.67
CA ARG A 334 10.70 -12.48 -3.43
C ARG A 334 10.39 -12.14 -1.98
N PHE A 335 9.41 -12.83 -1.38
CA PHE A 335 9.07 -12.65 0.03
C PHE A 335 10.24 -13.00 0.95
N ALA A 336 10.92 -14.13 0.70
CA ALA A 336 12.10 -14.53 1.46
C ALA A 336 13.24 -13.49 1.35
N ILE A 337 13.51 -12.97 0.15
CA ILE A 337 14.46 -11.87 -0.04
C ILE A 337 14.06 -10.63 0.77
N CYS A 338 12.77 -10.26 0.80
CA CYS A 338 12.32 -9.11 1.59
C CYS A 338 12.55 -9.31 3.10
N ILE A 339 12.29 -10.51 3.63
CA ILE A 339 12.61 -10.83 5.03
C ILE A 339 14.12 -10.76 5.28
N LEU A 340 14.93 -11.41 4.45
CA LEU A 340 16.39 -11.39 4.61
C LEU A 340 16.96 -9.98 4.50
N THR A 341 16.40 -9.15 3.62
CA THR A 341 16.76 -7.73 3.51
C THR A 341 16.45 -6.98 4.80
N MET A 342 15.24 -7.17 5.36
CA MET A 342 14.84 -6.56 6.62
C MET A 342 15.72 -7.03 7.77
N GLU A 343 15.97 -8.35 7.89
CA GLU A 343 16.86 -8.91 8.91
C GLU A 343 18.27 -8.33 8.78
N PHE A 344 18.83 -8.25 7.56
CA PHE A 344 20.15 -7.65 7.35
C PHE A 344 20.19 -6.19 7.83
N ILE A 345 19.20 -5.37 7.44
CA ILE A 345 19.12 -3.98 7.89
C ILE A 345 19.05 -3.90 9.42
N LEU A 346 18.20 -4.70 10.07
CA LEU A 346 18.04 -4.64 11.53
C LEU A 346 19.26 -5.13 12.32
N HIS A 347 20.14 -5.96 11.73
CA HIS A 347 21.39 -6.40 12.38
C HIS A 347 22.55 -5.40 12.22
N PHE A 348 22.47 -4.50 11.23
CA PHE A 348 23.58 -3.60 10.91
C PHE A 348 23.24 -2.11 11.06
N MET A 349 21.95 -1.75 11.07
CA MET A 349 21.46 -0.38 11.11
C MET A 349 20.38 -0.24 12.19
N TYR A 350 20.81 0.08 13.42
CA TYR A 350 19.95 0.19 14.61
C TYR A 350 19.14 1.49 14.67
N VAL A 351 18.63 1.93 13.52
CA VAL A 351 18.03 3.26 13.36
C VAL A 351 16.67 3.39 14.06
N VAL A 352 15.96 2.29 14.34
CA VAL A 352 14.69 2.34 15.09
C VAL A 352 14.99 2.55 16.57
N ALA A 353 15.94 1.78 17.12
CA ALA A 353 16.41 1.94 18.49
C ALA A 353 16.97 3.35 18.72
N ILE A 354 17.85 3.83 17.83
CA ILE A 354 18.39 5.20 17.87
C ILE A 354 17.25 6.22 17.90
N LYS A 355 16.24 6.01 17.04
CA LYS A 355 15.13 6.94 16.92
C LYS A 355 14.27 7.00 18.17
N ASP A 356 13.85 5.85 18.67
CA ASP A 356 12.94 5.74 19.81
C ASP A 356 13.56 6.25 21.11
N THR A 357 14.89 6.21 21.23
CA THR A 357 15.62 6.76 22.38
C THR A 357 16.15 8.18 22.14
N LYS A 358 15.85 8.81 21.00
CA LYS A 358 16.39 10.11 20.59
C LYS A 358 17.93 10.19 20.69
N ALA A 359 18.62 9.11 20.36
CA ALA A 359 20.07 8.94 20.58
C ALA A 359 20.91 9.49 19.41
N TRP A 360 20.66 10.75 19.03
CA TRP A 360 21.30 11.44 17.92
C TRP A 360 21.96 12.78 18.35
N GLN A 361 22.23 12.95 19.65
CA GLN A 361 22.84 14.19 20.13
C GLN A 361 24.29 14.28 19.65
N GLY A 362 24.65 15.43 19.06
CA GLY A 362 25.98 15.65 18.49
C GLY A 362 26.16 15.10 17.08
N ASP A 363 25.15 14.39 16.54
CA ASP A 363 25.16 13.92 15.16
C ASP A 363 24.97 15.12 14.21
N ASN A 364 25.63 15.09 13.05
CA ASN A 364 25.53 16.14 12.04
C ASN A 364 24.29 15.99 11.14
N ALA A 365 24.05 16.99 10.29
CA ALA A 365 22.88 17.01 9.40
C ALA A 365 22.76 15.77 8.49
N ALA A 366 23.88 15.21 8.01
CA ALA A 366 23.88 14.02 7.15
C ALA A 366 23.51 12.76 7.95
N GLU A 367 24.05 12.62 9.16
CA GLU A 367 23.75 11.52 10.09
C GLU A 367 22.27 11.51 10.47
N LEU A 368 21.72 12.65 10.89
CA LEU A 368 20.28 12.78 11.18
C LEU A 368 19.41 12.44 9.96
N SER A 369 19.80 12.93 8.78
CA SER A 369 19.05 12.68 7.54
C SER A 369 19.05 11.20 7.17
N MET A 370 20.15 10.48 7.39
CA MET A 370 20.22 9.04 7.14
C MET A 370 19.44 8.23 8.17
N ILE A 371 19.47 8.60 9.46
CA ILE A 371 18.58 8.00 10.47
C ILE A 371 17.12 8.14 10.01
N GLY A 372 16.74 9.33 9.55
CA GLY A 372 15.40 9.61 9.05
C GLY A 372 15.03 8.77 7.83
N LEU A 373 15.87 8.77 6.79
CA LEU A 373 15.64 8.05 5.55
C LEU A 373 15.51 6.54 5.77
N TRP A 374 16.43 5.95 6.54
CA TRP A 374 16.40 4.51 6.82
C TRP A 374 15.22 4.10 7.69
N ASN A 375 14.78 4.96 8.62
CA ASN A 375 13.51 4.74 9.31
C ASN A 375 12.32 4.70 8.34
N LEU A 376 12.27 5.58 7.32
CA LEU A 376 11.22 5.52 6.29
C LEU A 376 11.29 4.24 5.45
N ILE A 377 12.50 3.76 5.13
CA ILE A 377 12.71 2.47 4.44
C ILE A 377 12.23 1.30 5.30
N ILE A 378 12.54 1.31 6.59
CA ILE A 378 12.07 0.29 7.55
C ILE A 378 10.54 0.34 7.69
N ILE A 379 9.92 1.52 7.71
CA ILE A 379 8.45 1.66 7.69
C ILE A 379 7.85 1.06 6.41
N TRP A 380 8.50 1.22 5.26
CA TRP A 380 8.06 0.56 4.04
C TRP A 380 8.20 -0.97 4.13
N LEU A 381 9.34 -1.48 4.59
CA LEU A 381 9.60 -2.92 4.75
C LEU A 381 8.68 -3.59 5.78
N LYS A 382 8.45 -2.96 6.93
CA LYS A 382 7.63 -3.52 8.00
C LYS A 382 6.17 -3.73 7.59
N LEU A 383 5.67 -2.97 6.63
CA LEU A 383 4.34 -3.14 6.05
C LEU A 383 4.37 -4.08 4.84
N LEU A 384 5.41 -3.96 3.99
CA LEU A 384 5.61 -4.83 2.84
C LEU A 384 5.60 -6.31 3.22
N VAL A 385 6.38 -6.69 4.24
CA VAL A 385 6.63 -8.09 4.59
C VAL A 385 5.33 -8.81 5.02
N PRO A 386 4.56 -8.32 6.01
CA PRO A 386 3.28 -8.94 6.37
C PRO A 386 2.29 -8.99 5.21
N TRP A 387 2.14 -7.89 4.44
CA TRP A 387 1.22 -7.86 3.30
C TRP A 387 1.60 -8.87 2.22
N ARG A 388 2.90 -9.07 1.98
CA ARG A 388 3.37 -10.11 1.07
C ARG A 388 3.07 -11.51 1.59
N PHE A 389 3.23 -11.76 2.89
CA PHE A 389 2.90 -13.05 3.50
C PHE A 389 1.42 -13.40 3.30
N PHE A 390 0.51 -12.50 3.65
CA PHE A 390 -0.94 -12.75 3.52
C PHE A 390 -1.40 -12.88 2.06
N ARG A 391 -0.77 -12.15 1.14
CA ARG A 391 -0.99 -12.36 -0.30
C ARG A 391 -0.44 -13.71 -0.77
N LEU A 392 0.72 -14.14 -0.30
CA LEU A 392 1.26 -15.48 -0.62
C LEU A 392 0.30 -16.57 -0.16
N TRP A 393 -0.28 -16.44 1.03
CA TRP A 393 -1.31 -17.36 1.52
C TRP A 393 -2.50 -17.42 0.55
N ALA A 394 -3.05 -16.26 0.15
CA ALA A 394 -4.17 -16.22 -0.81
C ALA A 394 -3.79 -16.87 -2.16
N LEU A 395 -2.58 -16.62 -2.68
CA LEU A 395 -2.10 -17.23 -3.92
C LEU A 395 -2.00 -18.75 -3.84
N LEU A 396 -1.52 -19.29 -2.72
CA LEU A 396 -1.47 -20.74 -2.47
C LEU A 396 -2.88 -21.35 -2.36
N ASP A 397 -3.85 -20.56 -1.92
CA ASP A 397 -5.26 -20.96 -1.88
C ASP A 397 -5.96 -20.87 -3.25
N GLY A 398 -5.36 -20.18 -4.23
CA GLY A 398 -5.91 -20.00 -5.58
C GLY A 398 -6.66 -18.69 -5.81
N ILE A 399 -6.52 -17.72 -4.90
CA ILE A 399 -7.06 -16.36 -5.02
C ILE A 399 -5.91 -15.38 -5.31
N ASP A 400 -6.08 -14.53 -6.32
CA ASP A 400 -5.12 -13.48 -6.70
C ASP A 400 -5.63 -12.09 -6.29
N PRO A 401 -5.34 -11.64 -5.05
CA PRO A 401 -5.63 -10.29 -4.62
C PRO A 401 -4.55 -9.30 -5.11
N PRO A 402 -4.83 -7.99 -5.18
CA PRO A 402 -3.88 -6.99 -5.65
C PRO A 402 -2.62 -6.90 -4.76
N GLU A 403 -1.45 -6.66 -5.36
CA GLU A 403 -0.20 -6.37 -4.64
C GLU A 403 -0.25 -4.99 -3.97
N ASN A 404 0.10 -4.91 -2.69
CA ASN A 404 0.00 -3.67 -1.91
C ASN A 404 1.15 -2.70 -2.12
N MET A 405 2.35 -3.19 -2.37
CA MET A 405 3.53 -2.38 -2.61
C MET A 405 4.13 -2.73 -3.96
N VAL A 406 3.75 -1.98 -4.97
CA VAL A 406 4.17 -2.24 -6.36
C VAL A 406 5.51 -1.60 -6.73
N ARG A 407 5.98 -0.68 -5.88
CA ARG A 407 7.26 0.03 -6.04
C ARG A 407 7.95 0.21 -4.70
N CYS A 408 9.28 0.24 -4.72
CA CYS A 408 10.08 0.67 -3.58
C CYS A 408 9.80 2.14 -3.28
N VAL A 409 9.80 2.52 -2.00
CA VAL A 409 9.60 3.92 -1.58
C VAL A 409 10.58 4.87 -2.28
N LEU A 410 11.85 4.46 -2.43
CA LEU A 410 12.90 5.24 -3.10
C LEU A 410 12.75 5.34 -4.63
N ASN A 411 11.84 4.58 -5.24
CA ASN A 411 11.55 4.63 -6.68
C ASN A 411 10.46 5.66 -7.01
N ASN A 412 9.94 6.40 -6.03
CA ASN A 412 8.85 7.35 -6.27
C ASN A 412 9.35 8.81 -6.21
N TYR A 413 9.20 9.51 -7.34
CA TYR A 413 9.52 10.93 -7.49
C TYR A 413 8.28 11.84 -7.54
N SER A 414 7.08 11.23 -7.56
CA SER A 414 5.77 11.90 -7.64
C SER A 414 4.98 11.57 -6.38
N ALA A 415 4.36 12.58 -5.76
CA ALA A 415 3.53 12.37 -4.57
C ALA A 415 2.26 11.60 -4.95
N GLN A 416 1.64 11.92 -6.09
CA GLN A 416 0.52 11.13 -6.62
C GLN A 416 0.92 9.68 -6.89
N GLY A 417 2.07 9.50 -7.55
CA GLY A 417 2.60 8.17 -7.88
C GLY A 417 2.86 7.33 -6.65
N PHE A 418 3.42 7.96 -5.60
CA PHE A 418 3.61 7.35 -4.29
C PHE A 418 2.29 6.85 -3.71
N TRP A 419 1.25 7.68 -3.63
CA TRP A 419 -0.05 7.30 -3.05
C TRP A 419 -0.81 6.23 -3.85
N ARG A 420 -0.60 6.14 -5.16
CA ARG A 420 -1.16 5.05 -5.99
C ARG A 420 -0.36 3.75 -5.87
N ALA A 421 0.93 3.84 -5.54
CA ALA A 421 1.82 2.68 -5.40
C ALA A 421 1.84 2.10 -3.98
N TRP A 422 1.64 2.94 -2.97
CA TRP A 422 1.61 2.60 -1.56
C TRP A 422 0.23 2.07 -1.17
N HIS A 423 0.20 0.94 -0.46
CA HIS A 423 -1.05 0.27 -0.04
C HIS A 423 -2.08 0.20 -1.17
N ARG A 424 -1.65 -0.25 -2.35
CA ARG A 424 -2.39 -0.14 -3.61
C ARG A 424 -3.79 -0.75 -3.55
N SER A 425 -4.01 -1.84 -2.82
CA SER A 425 -5.35 -2.42 -2.67
C SER A 425 -6.32 -1.42 -2.02
N TYR A 426 -5.86 -0.70 -1.00
CA TYR A 426 -6.63 0.32 -0.31
C TYR A 426 -6.89 1.52 -1.21
N ASN A 427 -5.89 1.97 -1.98
CA ASN A 427 -6.09 3.02 -2.98
C ASN A 427 -7.17 2.63 -4.01
N LEU A 428 -7.11 1.41 -4.54
CA LEU A 428 -8.11 0.88 -5.48
C LEU A 428 -9.50 0.83 -4.84
N TRP A 429 -9.58 0.45 -3.56
CA TRP A 429 -10.80 0.44 -2.78
C TRP A 429 -11.39 1.85 -2.61
N ILE A 430 -10.59 2.82 -2.16
CA ILE A 430 -10.98 4.23 -2.01
C ILE A 430 -11.51 4.77 -3.33
N VAL A 431 -10.78 4.51 -4.43
CA VAL A 431 -11.17 4.99 -5.75
C VAL A 431 -12.56 4.46 -6.13
N ARG A 432 -12.82 3.17 -5.87
CA ARG A 432 -14.08 2.50 -6.20
C ARG A 432 -15.25 2.93 -5.31
N TYR A 433 -15.07 2.97 -3.99
CA TYR A 433 -16.17 3.09 -3.03
C TYR A 433 -16.38 4.51 -2.48
N ILE A 434 -15.41 5.41 -2.66
CA ILE A 434 -15.49 6.81 -2.20
C ILE A 434 -15.35 7.76 -3.39
N TYR A 435 -14.20 7.74 -4.06
CA TYR A 435 -13.85 8.77 -5.06
C TYR A 435 -14.83 8.79 -6.24
N ILE A 436 -15.06 7.66 -6.90
CA ILE A 436 -15.97 7.56 -8.05
C ILE A 436 -17.42 7.91 -7.65
N PRO A 437 -18.01 7.34 -6.58
CA PRO A 437 -19.37 7.69 -6.15
C PRO A 437 -19.58 9.16 -5.80
N LEU A 438 -18.56 9.86 -5.27
CA LEU A 438 -18.64 11.29 -4.91
C LEU A 438 -18.44 12.24 -6.10
N GLY A 439 -18.47 11.73 -7.33
CA GLY A 439 -18.36 12.51 -8.56
C GLY A 439 -16.96 12.53 -9.18
N GLY A 440 -15.98 11.88 -8.54
CA GLY A 440 -14.62 11.69 -9.02
C GLY A 440 -14.03 12.96 -9.63
N THR A 441 -13.74 12.90 -10.93
CA THR A 441 -13.05 13.97 -11.66
C THR A 441 -13.87 15.24 -11.85
N LYS A 442 -15.18 15.20 -11.61
CA LYS A 442 -16.04 16.39 -11.69
C LYS A 442 -15.85 17.30 -10.48
N ASN A 443 -15.50 16.74 -9.32
CA ASN A 443 -15.35 17.44 -8.04
C ASN A 443 -14.00 17.10 -7.36
N VAL A 444 -12.88 17.24 -8.09
CA VAL A 444 -11.56 16.74 -7.65
C VAL A 444 -11.16 17.27 -6.27
N VAL A 445 -11.30 18.57 -6.01
CA VAL A 445 -10.88 19.16 -4.74
C VAL A 445 -11.71 18.61 -3.57
N PHE A 446 -13.04 18.67 -3.67
CA PHE A 446 -13.94 18.18 -2.63
C PHE A 446 -13.78 16.68 -2.36
N THR A 447 -13.74 15.86 -3.42
CA THR A 447 -13.54 14.41 -3.29
C THR A 447 -12.17 14.06 -2.69
N THR A 448 -11.12 14.82 -3.02
CA THR A 448 -9.78 14.60 -2.45
C THR A 448 -9.75 14.90 -0.96
N ILE A 449 -10.33 16.03 -0.53
CA ILE A 449 -10.42 16.39 0.90
C ILE A 449 -11.19 15.33 1.69
N LEU A 450 -12.32 14.85 1.17
CA LEU A 450 -13.10 13.80 1.83
C LEU A 450 -12.35 12.47 1.88
N VAL A 451 -11.66 12.09 0.81
CA VAL A 451 -10.83 10.87 0.77
C VAL A 451 -9.74 10.95 1.83
N PHE A 452 -8.97 12.03 1.90
CA PHE A 452 -7.89 12.14 2.90
C PHE A 452 -8.41 12.25 4.33
N THR A 453 -9.57 12.89 4.53
CA THR A 453 -10.26 12.89 5.83
C THR A 453 -10.65 11.47 6.24
N PHE A 454 -11.24 10.69 5.33
CA PHE A 454 -11.56 9.30 5.59
C PHE A 454 -10.31 8.47 5.89
N VAL A 455 -9.24 8.62 5.10
CA VAL A 455 -7.96 7.90 5.30
C VAL A 455 -7.39 8.20 6.69
N ALA A 456 -7.41 9.47 7.11
CA ALA A 456 -6.94 9.84 8.45
C ALA A 456 -7.78 9.17 9.55
N LEU A 457 -9.12 9.33 9.51
CA LEU A 457 -10.04 8.74 10.48
C LEU A 457 -9.98 7.20 10.50
N TRP A 458 -9.70 6.57 9.37
CA TRP A 458 -9.58 5.13 9.24
C TRP A 458 -8.29 4.58 9.87
N HIS A 459 -7.21 5.36 9.84
CA HIS A 459 -5.92 4.98 10.42
C HIS A 459 -5.89 5.16 11.94
N ASP A 460 -6.37 6.31 12.43
CA ASP A 460 -6.44 6.62 13.85
C ASP A 460 -7.47 7.74 14.07
N LEU A 461 -8.26 7.63 15.13
CA LEU A 461 -9.19 8.66 15.54
C LEU A 461 -8.50 9.84 16.25
N SER A 462 -7.18 9.77 16.47
CA SER A 462 -6.42 10.88 17.00
C SER A 462 -6.36 12.07 16.01
N PHE A 463 -6.64 13.28 16.52
CA PHE A 463 -6.58 14.51 15.72
C PHE A 463 -5.20 14.81 15.12
N ARG A 464 -4.13 14.17 15.61
CA ARG A 464 -2.76 14.33 15.11
C ARG A 464 -2.61 13.78 13.69
N LEU A 465 -3.17 12.61 13.42
CA LEU A 465 -3.13 12.00 12.09
C LEU A 465 -4.04 12.71 11.09
N LEU A 466 -5.12 13.35 11.56
CA LEU A 466 -5.95 14.23 10.74
C LEU A 466 -5.19 15.47 10.25
N ALA A 467 -4.51 16.17 11.17
CA ALA A 467 -3.68 17.32 10.81
C ALA A 467 -2.56 16.94 9.82
N TRP A 468 -1.93 15.79 10.03
CA TRP A 468 -0.94 15.24 9.10
C TRP A 468 -1.55 14.92 7.71
N GLY A 469 -2.70 14.26 7.66
CA GLY A 469 -3.38 13.92 6.40
C GLY A 469 -3.76 15.14 5.58
N TRP A 470 -4.19 16.22 6.24
CA TRP A 470 -4.47 17.50 5.58
C TRP A 470 -3.20 18.19 5.08
N LEU A 471 -2.11 18.15 5.86
CA LEU A 471 -0.81 18.68 5.42
C LEU A 471 -0.33 17.98 4.15
N VAL A 472 -0.42 16.64 4.09
CA VAL A 472 -0.03 15.89 2.89
C VAL A 472 -0.97 16.18 1.71
N SER A 473 -2.26 16.41 1.96
CA SER A 473 -3.21 16.83 0.91
C SER A 473 -2.79 18.16 0.27
N LEU A 474 -2.33 19.13 1.09
CA LEU A 474 -1.80 20.39 0.60
C LEU A 474 -0.52 20.18 -0.23
N PHE A 475 0.35 19.25 0.14
CA PHE A 475 1.60 18.97 -0.57
C PHE A 475 1.41 18.36 -1.96
N ILE A 476 0.23 17.84 -2.29
CA ILE A 476 -0.08 17.35 -3.65
C ILE A 476 -0.47 18.52 -4.58
N ILE A 477 -0.94 19.65 -4.04
CA ILE A 477 -1.42 20.80 -4.84
C ILE A 477 -0.32 21.37 -5.75
N PRO A 478 0.93 21.61 -5.28
CA PRO A 478 2.02 22.08 -6.13
C PRO A 478 2.27 21.17 -7.34
N GLU A 479 2.23 19.84 -7.16
CA GLU A 479 2.39 18.89 -8.27
C GLU A 479 1.26 18.99 -9.29
N ILE A 480 0.00 19.14 -8.82
CA ILE A 480 -1.17 19.34 -9.69
C ILE A 480 -1.05 20.65 -10.46
N LEU A 481 -0.72 21.74 -9.77
CA LEU A 481 -0.59 23.06 -10.38
C LEU A 481 0.54 23.09 -11.40
N ALA A 482 1.71 22.52 -11.07
CA ALA A 482 2.83 22.40 -12.00
C ALA A 482 2.44 21.59 -13.25
N SER A 483 1.69 20.50 -13.08
CA SER A 483 1.18 19.68 -14.20
C SER A 483 0.19 20.44 -15.08
N TYR A 484 -0.54 21.41 -14.52
CA TYR A 484 -1.48 22.27 -15.25
C TYR A 484 -0.77 23.42 -15.98
N VAL A 485 0.20 24.08 -15.33
CA VAL A 485 0.95 25.23 -15.88
C VAL A 485 1.99 24.80 -16.92
N LEU A 486 2.65 23.66 -16.69
CA LEU A 486 3.67 23.08 -17.57
C LEU A 486 3.23 21.72 -18.12
N PRO A 487 2.14 21.66 -18.92
CA PRO A 487 1.62 20.40 -19.41
C PRO A 487 2.59 19.75 -20.40
N ALA A 488 2.79 18.45 -20.24
CA ALA A 488 3.67 17.66 -21.12
C ALA A 488 3.23 17.72 -22.59
N SER A 489 1.94 17.94 -22.87
CA SER A 489 1.44 18.10 -24.24
C SER A 489 2.00 19.33 -24.95
N LYS A 490 2.36 20.40 -24.23
CA LYS A 490 2.87 21.66 -24.82
C LYS A 490 4.40 21.74 -24.74
N PHE A 491 4.97 21.26 -23.64
CA PHE A 491 6.40 21.45 -23.34
C PHE A 491 7.22 20.16 -23.37
N GLY A 492 6.60 18.99 -23.51
CA GLY A 492 7.26 17.68 -23.43
C GLY A 492 8.43 17.50 -24.41
N SER A 493 8.34 18.10 -25.60
CA SER A 493 9.40 18.04 -26.62
C SER A 493 10.60 18.95 -26.34
N ARG A 494 10.52 19.86 -25.35
CA ARG A 494 11.61 20.78 -25.02
C ARG A 494 12.67 20.06 -24.18
N TRP A 495 13.95 20.24 -24.52
CA TRP A 495 15.08 19.61 -23.81
C TRP A 495 15.10 19.90 -22.29
N TRP A 496 14.72 21.12 -21.89
CA TRP A 496 14.72 21.56 -20.50
C TRP A 496 13.55 20.98 -19.69
N TYR A 497 12.51 20.48 -20.34
CA TYR A 497 11.28 20.04 -19.67
C TYR A 497 11.53 18.91 -18.69
N ARG A 498 12.32 17.90 -19.10
CA ARG A 498 12.74 16.79 -18.23
C ARG A 498 13.45 17.30 -16.97
N HIS A 499 14.32 18.30 -17.10
CA HIS A 499 15.05 18.88 -15.98
C HIS A 499 14.14 19.73 -15.08
N ALA A 500 13.20 20.48 -15.64
CA ALA A 500 12.18 21.19 -14.86
C ALA A 500 11.29 20.20 -14.06
N CYS A 501 10.89 19.09 -14.67
CA CYS A 501 10.17 18.02 -13.97
C CYS A 501 11.02 17.41 -12.84
N ALA A 502 12.33 17.23 -13.04
CA ALA A 502 13.22 16.74 -12.00
C ALA A 502 13.35 17.73 -10.82
N VAL A 503 13.41 19.04 -11.07
CA VAL A 503 13.38 20.05 -10.00
C VAL A 503 12.06 19.96 -9.22
N GLY A 504 10.93 19.84 -9.90
CA GLY A 504 9.63 19.62 -9.26
C GLY A 504 9.58 18.32 -8.45
N ALA A 505 10.20 17.25 -8.96
CA ALA A 505 10.33 15.98 -8.25
C ALA A 505 11.16 16.09 -6.96
N VAL A 506 12.28 16.84 -6.98
CA VAL A 506 13.07 17.11 -5.77
C VAL A 506 12.20 17.78 -4.71
N PHE A 507 11.46 18.82 -5.08
CA PHE A 507 10.55 19.51 -4.17
C PHE A 507 9.49 18.57 -3.58
N ASN A 508 8.85 17.74 -4.42
CA ASN A 508 7.88 16.74 -3.98
C ASN A 508 8.47 15.73 -3.01
N MET A 509 9.66 15.20 -3.31
CA MET A 509 10.36 14.24 -2.44
C MET A 509 10.71 14.87 -1.09
N MET A 510 11.23 16.10 -1.07
CA MET A 510 11.55 16.80 0.18
C MET A 510 10.30 17.07 1.03
N MET A 511 9.20 17.54 0.42
CA MET A 511 7.93 17.74 1.14
C MET A 511 7.39 16.43 1.72
N MET A 512 7.36 15.36 0.91
CA MET A 512 6.87 14.06 1.36
C MET A 512 7.76 13.45 2.46
N MET A 513 9.08 13.54 2.33
CA MET A 513 10.00 13.10 3.38
C MET A 513 9.80 13.94 4.65
N GLY A 514 9.73 15.26 4.53
CA GLY A 514 9.50 16.17 5.66
C GLY A 514 8.21 15.85 6.43
N ALA A 515 7.08 15.72 5.72
CA ALA A 515 5.80 15.35 6.35
C ALA A 515 5.87 14.00 7.09
N ASN A 516 6.52 13.00 6.48
CA ASN A 516 6.62 11.67 7.08
C ASN A 516 7.62 11.64 8.26
N LEU A 517 8.67 12.46 8.22
CA LEU A 517 9.60 12.61 9.35
C LEU A 517 8.90 13.25 10.55
N VAL A 518 8.11 14.30 10.34
CA VAL A 518 7.29 14.91 11.41
C VAL A 518 6.28 13.90 11.97
N GLY A 519 5.56 13.20 11.08
CA GLY A 519 4.45 12.33 11.49
C GLY A 519 4.87 11.01 12.14
N PHE A 520 5.95 10.39 11.67
CA PHE A 520 6.27 8.99 12.03
C PHE A 520 7.68 8.77 12.59
N VAL A 521 8.59 9.74 12.45
CA VAL A 521 10.00 9.51 12.77
C VAL A 521 10.50 10.37 13.94
N LEU A 522 10.63 11.68 13.73
CA LEU A 522 11.32 12.60 14.65
C LEU A 522 10.35 13.44 15.50
N GLY A 523 9.08 13.58 15.10
CA GLY A 523 8.14 14.50 15.74
C GLY A 523 8.47 15.98 15.47
N THR A 524 7.69 16.89 16.04
CA THR A 524 7.88 18.34 15.84
C THR A 524 9.19 18.84 16.45
N GLU A 525 9.57 18.34 17.63
CA GLU A 525 10.81 18.69 18.32
C GLU A 525 12.06 18.17 17.60
N GLY A 526 12.04 16.92 17.13
CA GLY A 526 13.17 16.37 16.39
C GLY A 526 13.35 17.03 15.03
N VAL A 527 12.24 17.42 14.38
CA VAL A 527 12.30 18.18 13.12
C VAL A 527 12.77 19.61 13.34
N SER A 528 12.37 20.30 14.41
CA SER A 528 12.89 21.64 14.69
C SER A 528 14.40 21.61 14.95
N TYR A 529 14.89 20.60 15.68
CA TYR A 529 16.33 20.36 15.86
C TYR A 529 17.03 20.09 14.52
N MET A 530 16.48 19.21 13.69
CA MET A 530 17.02 18.90 12.36
C MET A 530 17.04 20.15 11.45
N LEU A 531 15.98 20.95 11.44
CA LEU A 531 15.92 22.21 10.69
C LEU A 531 16.93 23.22 11.20
N GLY A 532 17.14 23.31 12.53
CA GLY A 532 18.21 24.12 13.12
C GLY A 532 19.59 23.69 12.61
N GLN A 533 19.90 22.39 12.63
CA GLN A 533 21.18 21.89 12.10
C GLN A 533 21.34 22.16 10.60
N LEU A 534 20.26 22.03 9.83
CA LEU A 534 20.25 22.20 8.38
C LEU A 534 20.38 23.66 7.93
N PHE A 535 19.71 24.60 8.61
CA PHE A 535 19.65 26.00 8.18
C PHE A 535 20.54 26.95 8.98
N SER A 536 20.94 26.60 10.20
CA SER A 536 21.78 27.46 11.03
C SER A 536 23.28 27.24 10.83
N SER A 537 23.70 26.20 10.12
CA SER A 537 25.11 25.88 9.87
C SER A 537 25.44 25.87 8.37
N TRP A 538 26.67 26.27 8.03
CA TRP A 538 27.16 26.21 6.65
C TRP A 538 27.28 24.76 6.13
N GLU A 539 27.59 23.82 7.03
CA GLU A 539 27.59 22.40 6.73
C GLU A 539 26.19 21.88 6.38
N GLY A 540 25.17 22.33 7.12
CA GLY A 540 23.76 22.01 6.85
C GLY A 540 23.31 22.51 5.48
N ILE A 541 23.64 23.76 5.12
CA ILE A 541 23.29 24.32 3.81
C ILE A 541 23.98 23.54 2.68
N ARG A 542 25.28 23.24 2.83
CA ARG A 542 26.02 22.41 1.86
C ARG A 542 25.36 21.03 1.70
N PHE A 543 24.95 20.42 2.81
CA PHE A 543 24.28 19.13 2.80
C PHE A 543 22.91 19.20 2.10
N ILE A 544 22.11 20.25 2.30
CA ILE A 544 20.83 20.43 1.59
C ILE A 544 21.07 20.53 0.09
N VAL A 545 21.99 21.40 -0.35
CA VAL A 545 22.29 21.58 -1.77
C VAL A 545 22.77 20.27 -2.38
N PHE A 546 23.68 19.57 -1.71
CA PHE A 546 24.15 18.26 -2.13
C PHE A 546 23.02 17.23 -2.23
N SER A 547 22.14 17.18 -1.22
CA SER A 547 20.98 16.30 -1.21
C SER A 547 20.01 16.59 -2.35
N CYS A 548 19.76 17.86 -2.67
CA CYS A 548 18.95 18.27 -3.81
C CYS A 548 19.55 17.79 -5.13
N VAL A 549 20.88 17.87 -5.30
CA VAL A 549 21.57 17.34 -6.49
C VAL A 549 21.43 15.82 -6.56
N CYS A 550 21.63 15.09 -5.46
CA CYS A 550 21.47 13.63 -5.41
C CYS A 550 20.03 13.21 -5.75
N LEU A 551 19.02 13.88 -5.18
CA LEU A 551 17.61 13.63 -5.48
C LEU A 551 17.27 13.98 -6.94
N PHE A 552 17.86 15.04 -7.49
CA PHE A 552 17.70 15.39 -8.90
C PHE A 552 18.23 14.27 -9.81
N ILE A 553 19.46 13.80 -9.57
CA ILE A 553 20.06 12.67 -10.29
C ILE A 553 19.19 11.41 -10.15
N GLY A 554 18.75 11.11 -8.93
CA GLY A 554 17.83 10.00 -8.67
C GLY A 554 16.54 10.10 -9.48
N SER A 555 15.94 11.29 -9.59
CA SER A 555 14.73 11.51 -10.38
C SER A 555 14.96 11.30 -11.88
N GLN A 556 16.12 11.70 -12.42
CA GLN A 556 16.48 11.46 -13.83
C GLN A 556 16.59 9.97 -14.13
N VAL A 557 17.27 9.22 -13.26
CA VAL A 557 17.37 7.76 -13.37
C VAL A 557 15.99 7.12 -13.30
N MET A 558 15.11 7.61 -12.43
CA MET A 558 13.74 7.10 -12.33
C MET A 558 12.90 7.44 -13.57
N PHE A 559 13.07 8.60 -14.21
CA PHE A 559 12.40 8.92 -15.46
C PHE A 559 12.77 7.94 -16.58
N GLU A 560 14.06 7.64 -16.75
CA GLU A 560 14.51 6.66 -17.73
C GLU A 560 14.06 5.24 -17.37
N TYR A 561 14.02 4.89 -16.07
CA TYR A 561 13.45 3.63 -15.63
C TYR A 561 11.97 3.51 -16.02
N ARG A 562 11.18 4.60 -15.93
CA ARG A 562 9.77 4.59 -16.40
C ARG A 562 9.67 4.50 -17.92
N ALA A 563 10.56 5.17 -18.66
CA ALA A 563 10.62 5.03 -20.10
C ALA A 563 10.97 3.58 -20.51
N GLU A 564 11.87 2.92 -19.78
CA GLU A 564 12.23 1.52 -20.00
C GLU A 564 11.07 0.56 -19.73
N GLU A 565 10.34 0.75 -18.63
CA GLU A 565 9.13 -0.01 -18.35
C GLU A 565 8.15 0.08 -19.53
N ILE A 566 7.92 1.29 -20.05
CA ILE A 566 7.06 1.52 -21.22
C ILE A 566 7.60 0.80 -22.47
N ARG A 567 8.91 0.88 -22.73
CA ARG A 567 9.56 0.15 -23.84
C ARG A 567 9.38 -1.36 -23.74
N LYS A 568 9.36 -1.90 -22.52
CA LYS A 568 9.10 -3.32 -22.23
C LYS A 568 7.61 -3.68 -22.18
N GLY A 569 6.70 -2.74 -22.46
CA GLY A 569 5.25 -2.94 -22.35
C GLY A 569 4.74 -3.03 -20.91
N VAL A 570 5.59 -2.76 -19.92
CA VAL A 570 5.26 -2.77 -18.49
C VAL A 570 4.64 -1.43 -18.13
N VAL A 571 3.34 -1.41 -17.83
CA VAL A 571 2.66 -0.20 -17.39
C VAL A 571 2.08 -0.42 -16.00
N ARG A 572 2.87 -0.08 -14.98
CA ARG A 572 2.38 0.01 -13.60
C ARG A 572 1.91 1.46 -13.42
N ARG A 573 0.63 1.73 -13.72
CA ARG A 573 -0.01 3.06 -13.58
C ARG A 573 -0.16 3.42 -12.11
N CYS A 574 0.96 3.68 -11.44
CA CYS A 574 1.05 4.34 -10.14
C CYS A 574 1.42 5.80 -10.37
#